data_AF-A0A417GID4-F1
#
_entry.id   AF-A0A417GID4-F1
#
_cell.length_a   1.000
_cell.length_b   1.000
_cell.length_c   1.000
_cell.angle_alpha   90.00
_cell.angle_beta   90.00
_cell.angle_gamma   90.00
#
_symmetry.space_group_name_H-M   'P 1'
#
loop_
_entity.id
_entity.type
_entity.pdbx_description
1 polymer ?
#
loop_
_entity_poly.entity_id
_entity_poly.type
_entity_poly.pdbx_seq_one_letter_code
_entity_poly.pdbx_strand_id
1 'polypeptide(L)'
;MLNKNEMNCKANAADVDVDLLVAGIGEMLDGIRHCLKATDLHSSSTDSDYILMVAALPGKGIQVKDVTECFDVLKCFGTDDSVIQAPDCDLLMSYDERQVLVLDGRKYLVGPAIFYDVDGDGEDVSVTAEDIYDVQRMVAHRTVILCADGQDFPALLLNGEV
;
A
#
# COMPACT_ATOMS: atom_id res chain seq x y z
N MET A 1 -13.11 -40.35 73.33
CA MET A 1 -13.73 -40.77 72.05
C MET A 1 -14.41 -39.55 71.46
N LEU A 2 -13.89 -39.02 70.35
CA LEU A 2 -14.46 -37.86 69.64
C LEU A 2 -15.46 -38.37 68.60
N ASN A 3 -16.72 -37.93 68.67
CA ASN A 3 -17.76 -38.35 67.73
C ASN A 3 -17.76 -37.45 66.48
N LYS A 4 -17.74 -38.10 65.32
CA LYS A 4 -17.82 -37.53 63.96
C LYS A 4 -19.26 -37.05 63.70
N ASN A 5 -19.56 -35.78 63.92
CA ASN A 5 -20.76 -35.16 63.36
C ASN A 5 -20.38 -33.89 62.60
N GLU A 6 -20.48 -34.00 61.27
CA GLU A 6 -21.02 -32.97 60.38
C GLU A 6 -20.16 -31.72 60.12
N MET A 7 -19.02 -31.92 59.44
CA MET A 7 -18.55 -30.92 58.48
C MET A 7 -19.25 -31.17 57.14
N ASN A 8 -20.43 -30.58 56.96
CA ASN A 8 -21.01 -30.36 55.64
C ASN A 8 -21.76 -29.03 55.62
N CYS A 9 -20.99 -27.95 55.44
CA CYS A 9 -21.56 -26.68 54.99
C CYS A 9 -21.00 -26.44 53.59
N LYS A 10 -21.80 -26.83 52.59
CA LYS A 10 -21.64 -26.44 51.19
C LYS A 10 -21.40 -24.93 51.13
N ALA A 11 -20.22 -24.52 50.65
CA ALA A 11 -20.08 -23.19 50.08
C ALA A 11 -20.87 -23.21 48.75
N ASN A 12 -22.15 -22.85 48.81
CA ASN A 12 -22.89 -22.54 47.59
C ASN A 12 -22.17 -21.38 46.91
N ALA A 13 -21.80 -21.59 45.64
CA ALA A 13 -21.29 -20.55 44.77
C ALA A 13 -22.23 -19.34 44.87
N ALA A 14 -21.63 -18.18 45.14
CA ALA A 14 -22.32 -16.93 45.32
C ALA A 14 -23.30 -16.67 44.18
N ASP A 15 -24.44 -16.13 44.58
CA ASP A 15 -25.50 -15.54 43.76
C ASP A 15 -24.88 -14.79 42.57
N VAL A 16 -24.94 -15.39 41.38
CA VAL A 16 -24.47 -14.73 40.16
C VAL A 16 -25.58 -13.79 39.75
N ASP A 17 -25.34 -12.49 39.85
CA ASP A 17 -26.25 -11.46 39.37
C ASP A 17 -26.39 -11.58 37.84
N VAL A 18 -27.44 -12.28 37.42
CA VAL A 18 -27.74 -12.56 36.02
C VAL A 18 -28.07 -11.26 35.29
N ASP A 19 -28.64 -10.26 35.97
CA ASP A 19 -28.96 -8.97 35.35
C ASP A 19 -27.69 -8.18 35.03
N LEU A 20 -26.69 -8.21 35.94
CA LEU A 20 -25.38 -7.62 35.68
C LEU A 20 -24.64 -8.34 34.54
N LEU A 21 -24.77 -9.66 34.44
CA LEU A 21 -24.19 -10.45 33.36
C LEU A 21 -24.84 -10.13 32.00
N VAL A 22 -26.17 -10.02 31.96
CA VAL A 22 -26.93 -9.69 30.75
C VAL A 22 -26.62 -8.27 30.30
N ALA A 23 -26.51 -7.31 31.22
CA ALA A 23 -26.11 -5.94 30.93
C ALA A 23 -24.70 -5.89 30.31
N GLY A 24 -23.72 -6.58 30.91
CA GLY A 24 -22.36 -6.63 30.38
C GLY A 24 -22.27 -7.28 29.00
N ILE A 25 -23.05 -8.34 28.75
CA ILE A 25 -23.13 -8.96 27.41
C ILE A 25 -23.77 -8.00 26.40
N GLY A 26 -24.81 -7.26 26.80
CA GLY A 26 -25.46 -6.25 25.96
C GLY A 26 -24.47 -5.17 25.51
N GLU A 27 -23.69 -4.63 26.43
CA GLU A 27 -22.66 -3.64 26.13
C GLU A 27 -21.56 -4.19 25.21
N MET A 28 -21.11 -5.43 25.43
CA MET A 28 -20.15 -6.10 24.55
C MET A 28 -20.71 -6.31 23.13
N LEU A 29 -21.97 -6.73 23.01
CA LEU A 29 -22.62 -6.92 21.71
C LEU A 29 -22.83 -5.60 20.97
N ASP A 30 -23.15 -4.51 21.69
CA ASP A 30 -23.24 -3.17 21.10
C ASP A 30 -21.88 -2.64 20.64
N GLY A 31 -20.81 -2.91 21.40
CA GLY A 31 -19.44 -2.62 20.98
C GLY A 31 -19.04 -3.40 19.73
N ILE A 32 -19.32 -4.70 19.68
CA ILE A 32 -19.07 -5.55 18.49
C ILE A 32 -19.90 -5.07 17.31
N ARG A 33 -21.17 -4.74 17.50
CA ARG A 33 -22.04 -4.18 16.46
C ARG A 33 -21.50 -2.86 15.92
N HIS A 34 -20.96 -2.00 16.78
CA HIS A 34 -20.32 -0.75 16.37
C HIS A 34 -19.05 -1.01 15.54
N CYS A 35 -18.21 -1.96 15.94
CA CYS A 35 -17.03 -2.36 15.17
C CYS A 35 -17.40 -3.00 13.83
N LEU A 36 -18.42 -3.85 13.77
CA LEU A 36 -18.91 -4.44 12.52
C LEU A 36 -19.52 -3.38 11.59
N LYS A 37 -20.32 -2.43 12.10
CA LYS A 37 -20.84 -1.32 11.30
C LYS A 37 -19.76 -0.39 10.76
N ALA A 38 -18.67 -0.19 11.51
CA ALA A 38 -17.51 0.54 11.02
C ALA A 38 -16.78 -0.23 9.88
N THR A 39 -16.95 -1.55 9.82
CA THR A 39 -16.42 -2.41 8.75
C THR A 39 -17.39 -2.48 7.55
N ASP A 40 -18.71 -2.39 7.79
CA ASP A 40 -19.77 -2.43 6.77
C ASP A 40 -20.01 -1.09 6.03
N LEU A 41 -19.28 -0.03 6.38
CA LEU A 41 -19.25 1.23 5.62
C LEU A 41 -18.54 1.11 4.26
N HIS A 42 -18.10 -0.09 3.88
CA HIS A 42 -17.69 -0.43 2.50
C HIS A 42 -18.74 -1.23 1.70
N SER A 43 -20.01 -1.24 2.12
CA SER A 43 -21.11 -1.82 1.34
C SER A 43 -22.11 -0.79 0.82
N SER A 44 -21.63 0.39 0.41
CA SER A 44 -22.36 1.21 -0.57
C SER A 44 -21.95 0.76 -1.97
N SER A 45 -22.90 0.25 -2.74
CA SER A 45 -22.78 -0.20 -4.12
C SER A 45 -22.22 0.87 -5.08
N THR A 46 -20.91 0.96 -5.14
CA THR A 46 -20.10 1.35 -6.31
C THR A 46 -18.85 0.49 -6.22
N ASP A 47 -18.85 -0.59 -6.99
CA ASP A 47 -17.69 -1.43 -7.27
C ASP A 47 -16.74 -0.58 -8.14
N SER A 48 -16.01 0.36 -7.52
CA SER A 48 -14.81 0.89 -8.14
C SER A 48 -13.71 -0.03 -7.69
N ASP A 49 -13.41 -1.05 -8.49
CA ASP A 49 -12.19 -1.84 -8.36
C ASP A 49 -11.03 -0.85 -8.20
N TYR A 50 -10.40 -0.82 -7.03
CA TYR A 50 -9.23 0.00 -6.80
C TYR A 50 -8.11 -0.56 -7.69
N ILE A 51 -7.68 0.22 -8.68
CA ILE A 51 -6.56 -0.15 -9.55
C ILE A 51 -5.28 0.27 -8.84
N LEU A 52 -4.50 -0.72 -8.43
CA LEU A 52 -3.25 -0.50 -7.71
C LEU A 52 -2.10 -0.32 -8.71
N MET A 53 -1.28 0.69 -8.45
CA MET A 53 -0.07 1.02 -9.20
C MET A 53 1.09 1.24 -8.22
N VAL A 54 2.32 1.32 -8.73
CA VAL A 54 3.50 1.61 -7.91
C VAL A 54 4.03 3.00 -8.23
N ALA A 55 4.12 3.85 -7.22
CA ALA A 55 4.82 5.12 -7.29
C ALA A 55 6.26 4.96 -6.80
N ALA A 56 7.24 5.47 -7.54
CA ALA A 56 8.63 5.56 -7.09
C ALA A 56 9.15 6.98 -7.19
N LEU A 57 10.02 7.36 -6.26
CA LEU A 57 10.83 8.57 -6.35
C LEU A 57 12.29 8.19 -6.09
N PRO A 58 13.25 8.59 -6.95
CA PRO A 58 14.65 8.21 -6.79
C PRO A 58 15.16 8.50 -5.37
N GLY A 59 15.76 7.47 -4.75
CA GLY A 59 16.29 7.55 -3.39
C GLY A 59 15.26 7.62 -2.25
N LYS A 60 13.96 7.51 -2.53
CA LYS A 60 12.88 7.43 -1.51
C LYS A 60 12.14 6.08 -1.47
N GLY A 61 12.51 5.15 -2.36
CA GLY A 61 11.86 3.84 -2.47
C GLY A 61 10.55 3.89 -3.25
N ILE A 62 9.73 2.85 -3.05
CA ILE A 62 8.45 2.66 -3.75
C ILE A 62 7.27 2.71 -2.79
N GLN A 63 6.08 3.03 -3.31
CA GLN A 63 4.81 3.01 -2.59
C GLN A 63 3.74 2.43 -3.51
N VAL A 64 2.90 1.53 -2.99
CA VAL A 64 1.69 1.08 -3.68
C VAL A 64 0.61 2.12 -3.48
N LYS A 65 -0.04 2.52 -4.56
CA LYS A 65 -1.01 3.62 -4.61
C LYS A 65 -2.21 3.21 -5.46
N ASP A 66 -3.38 3.71 -5.10
CA ASP A 66 -4.51 3.67 -6.02
C ASP A 66 -4.25 4.63 -7.20
N VAL A 67 -4.83 4.34 -8.38
CA VAL A 67 -4.71 5.19 -9.58
C VAL A 67 -5.06 6.66 -9.29
N THR A 68 -6.07 6.92 -8.44
CA THR A 68 -6.46 8.30 -8.10
C THR A 68 -5.39 9.03 -7.29
N GLU A 69 -4.65 8.32 -6.45
CA GLU A 69 -3.52 8.87 -5.69
C GLU A 69 -2.29 9.10 -6.59
N CYS A 70 -2.17 8.39 -7.71
CA CYS A 70 -1.06 8.53 -8.64
C CYS A 70 -1.06 9.91 -9.32
N PHE A 71 -2.24 10.50 -9.57
CA PHE A 71 -2.35 11.88 -10.06
C PHE A 71 -1.76 12.91 -9.08
N ASP A 72 -1.73 12.59 -7.78
CA ASP A 72 -1.11 13.46 -6.79
C ASP A 72 0.41 13.32 -6.72
N VAL A 73 0.93 12.14 -7.05
CA VAL A 73 2.37 11.86 -7.13
C VAL A 73 2.96 12.44 -8.41
N LEU A 74 2.36 12.13 -9.56
CA LEU A 74 2.80 12.58 -10.88
C LEU A 74 1.71 13.44 -11.50
N LYS A 75 1.87 14.76 -11.43
CA LYS A 75 0.83 15.72 -11.83
C LYS A 75 0.45 15.68 -13.31
N CYS A 76 1.33 15.18 -14.18
CA CYS A 76 1.06 15.01 -15.61
C CYS A 76 0.57 13.60 -15.98
N PHE A 77 0.37 12.70 -15.01
CA PHE A 77 -0.04 11.32 -15.26
C PHE A 77 -1.36 11.22 -16.04
N GLY A 78 -1.39 10.39 -17.09
CA GLY A 78 -2.54 10.20 -17.98
C GLY A 78 -2.87 11.39 -18.88
N THR A 79 -1.98 12.38 -19.00
CA THR A 79 -2.22 13.60 -19.79
C THR A 79 -1.03 13.94 -20.69
N ASP A 80 0.02 14.52 -20.12
CA ASP A 80 1.24 14.96 -20.81
C ASP A 80 2.47 14.14 -20.39
N ASP A 81 2.27 13.02 -19.70
CA ASP A 81 3.33 12.12 -19.28
C ASP A 81 3.97 11.38 -20.46
N SER A 82 5.23 11.02 -20.27
CA SER A 82 5.94 10.11 -21.16
C SER A 82 5.85 8.70 -20.61
N VAL A 83 5.48 7.77 -21.50
CA VAL A 83 5.30 6.35 -21.17
C VAL A 83 6.38 5.54 -21.88
N ILE A 84 7.06 4.68 -21.12
CA ILE A 84 8.00 3.69 -21.66
C ILE A 84 7.71 2.30 -21.07
N GLN A 85 8.23 1.26 -21.71
CA GLN A 85 8.42 -0.02 -21.03
C GLN A 85 9.47 0.17 -19.94
N ALA A 86 9.12 -0.18 -18.70
CA ALA A 86 10.00 -0.09 -17.57
C ALA A 86 11.27 -0.90 -17.84
N PRO A 87 12.48 -0.36 -17.60
CA PRO A 87 13.69 -1.14 -17.76
C PRO A 87 13.68 -2.34 -16.80
N ASP A 88 14.10 -3.52 -17.24
CA ASP A 88 14.21 -4.73 -16.41
C ASP A 88 12.92 -5.21 -15.70
N CYS A 89 11.75 -4.68 -16.07
CA CYS A 89 10.43 -5.13 -15.58
C CYS A 89 9.46 -5.21 -16.76
N ASP A 90 8.48 -6.12 -16.71
CA ASP A 90 7.42 -6.21 -17.72
C ASP A 90 6.23 -5.30 -17.35
N LEU A 91 6.49 -4.01 -17.14
CA LEU A 91 5.48 -3.00 -16.77
C LEU A 91 5.63 -1.74 -17.61
N LEU A 92 4.57 -0.94 -17.68
CA LEU A 92 4.65 0.43 -18.17
C LEU A 92 5.17 1.36 -17.08
N MET A 93 5.89 2.40 -17.49
CA MET A 93 6.39 3.46 -16.61
C MET A 93 6.05 4.83 -17.18
N SER A 94 5.26 5.60 -16.44
CA SER A 94 4.94 7.00 -16.70
C SER A 94 5.81 7.94 -15.89
N TYR A 95 6.27 9.02 -16.51
CA TYR A 95 7.07 10.06 -15.87
C TYR A 95 6.96 11.41 -16.62
N ASP A 96 7.45 12.49 -16.01
CA ASP A 96 7.54 13.81 -16.67
C ASP A 96 8.90 13.95 -17.40
N GLU A 97 8.89 14.03 -18.74
CA GLU A 97 10.13 14.21 -19.54
C GLU A 97 10.85 15.53 -19.19
N ARG A 98 10.16 16.53 -18.62
CA ARG A 98 10.80 17.77 -18.14
C ARG A 98 11.70 17.53 -16.94
N GLN A 99 11.57 16.39 -16.27
CA GLN A 99 12.38 15.96 -15.13
C GLN A 99 13.48 14.97 -15.54
N VAL A 100 13.78 14.85 -16.84
CA VAL A 100 14.87 14.03 -17.35
C VAL A 100 16.10 14.88 -17.62
N LEU A 101 17.23 14.46 -17.06
CA LEU A 101 18.56 14.98 -17.37
C LEU A 101 19.22 14.08 -18.42
N VAL A 102 19.80 14.69 -19.45
CA VAL A 102 20.57 13.96 -20.48
C VAL A 102 22.06 14.26 -20.30
N LEU A 103 22.82 13.23 -19.96
CA LEU A 103 24.28 13.30 -19.76
C LEU A 103 24.93 12.23 -20.61
N ASP A 104 25.79 12.64 -21.55
CA ASP A 104 26.50 11.73 -22.46
C ASP A 104 25.57 10.71 -23.18
N GLY A 105 24.39 11.17 -23.60
CA GLY A 105 23.38 10.33 -24.27
C GLY A 105 22.58 9.40 -23.35
N ARG A 106 22.88 9.35 -22.05
CA ARG A 106 22.10 8.64 -21.03
C ARG A 106 21.04 9.56 -20.43
N LYS A 107 19.86 9.01 -20.15
CA LYS A 107 18.69 9.70 -19.58
C LYS A 107 18.54 9.32 -18.11
N TYR A 108 18.43 10.34 -17.26
CA TYR A 108 18.29 10.20 -15.82
C TYR A 108 17.05 10.95 -15.34
N LEU A 109 16.08 10.24 -14.77
CA LEU A 109 14.89 10.84 -14.18
C LEU A 109 15.18 11.27 -12.74
N VAL A 110 14.97 12.55 -12.43
CA VAL A 110 15.09 13.06 -11.04
C VAL A 110 13.75 13.13 -10.32
N GLY A 111 12.65 13.03 -11.07
CA GLY A 111 11.28 13.10 -10.58
C GLY A 111 10.65 11.75 -10.26
N PRO A 112 9.37 11.73 -9.86
CA PRO A 112 8.65 10.50 -9.62
C PRO A 112 8.32 9.76 -10.93
N ALA A 113 8.10 8.45 -10.80
CA ALA A 113 7.56 7.60 -11.84
C ALA A 113 6.40 6.75 -11.30
N ILE A 114 5.42 6.47 -12.15
CA ILE A 114 4.30 5.56 -11.87
C ILE A 114 4.50 4.31 -12.72
N PHE A 115 4.43 3.13 -12.10
CA PHE A 115 4.52 1.83 -12.74
C PHE A 115 3.18 1.14 -12.66
N TYR A 116 2.73 0.60 -13.79
CA TYR A 116 1.41 0.00 -13.91
C TYR A 116 1.42 -1.06 -15.01
N ASP A 117 0.44 -1.96 -14.94
CA ASP A 117 0.22 -3.01 -15.93
C ASP A 117 -1.08 -2.74 -16.69
N VAL A 118 -1.18 -3.27 -17.90
CA VAL A 118 -2.36 -3.18 -18.76
C VAL A 118 -2.70 -4.55 -19.32
N ASP A 119 -3.98 -4.85 -19.46
CA ASP A 119 -4.41 -6.11 -20.05
C ASP A 119 -4.22 -6.15 -21.58
N GLY A 120 -4.64 -7.25 -22.20
CA GLY A 120 -4.53 -7.43 -23.65
C GLY A 120 -5.39 -6.47 -24.48
N ASP A 121 -6.38 -5.82 -23.87
CA ASP A 121 -7.22 -4.80 -24.50
C ASP A 121 -6.67 -3.38 -24.23
N GLY A 122 -5.65 -3.25 -23.38
CA GLY A 122 -4.98 -2.00 -23.04
C GLY A 122 -5.63 -1.26 -21.87
N GLU A 123 -6.48 -1.92 -21.10
CA GLU A 123 -7.10 -1.36 -19.91
C GLU A 123 -6.18 -1.56 -18.68
N ASP A 124 -6.11 -0.56 -17.80
CA ASP A 124 -5.26 -0.61 -16.61
C ASP A 124 -5.71 -1.77 -15.69
N VAL A 125 -4.74 -2.54 -15.20
CA VAL A 125 -4.96 -3.61 -14.22
C VAL A 125 -4.09 -3.43 -12.98
N SER A 126 -4.58 -3.91 -11.85
CA SER A 126 -3.84 -3.84 -10.58
C SER A 126 -2.54 -4.63 -10.64
N VAL A 127 -1.45 -3.99 -10.22
CA VAL A 127 -0.16 -4.65 -10.05
C VAL A 127 -0.25 -5.79 -9.03
N THR A 128 0.46 -6.88 -9.32
CA THR A 128 0.60 -8.03 -8.43
C THR A 128 1.73 -7.84 -7.42
N ALA A 129 1.84 -8.75 -6.45
CA ALA A 129 2.96 -8.76 -5.51
C ALA A 129 4.33 -9.01 -6.20
N GLU A 130 4.33 -9.73 -7.33
CA GLU A 130 5.53 -9.99 -8.12
C GLU A 130 5.98 -8.71 -8.84
N ASP A 131 5.04 -8.01 -9.46
CA ASP A 131 5.27 -6.70 -10.10
C ASP A 131 5.87 -5.69 -9.11
N ILE A 132 5.30 -5.61 -7.90
CA ILE A 132 5.80 -4.73 -6.83
C ILE A 132 7.25 -5.07 -6.48
N TYR A 133 7.59 -6.36 -6.41
CA TYR A 133 8.95 -6.81 -6.10
C TYR A 133 9.93 -6.46 -7.23
N ASP A 134 9.53 -6.64 -8.48
CA ASP A 134 10.35 -6.33 -9.65
C ASP A 134 10.61 -4.83 -9.76
N VAL A 135 9.58 -3.98 -9.57
CA VAL A 135 9.75 -2.52 -9.51
C VAL A 135 10.68 -2.14 -8.37
N GLN A 136 10.54 -2.74 -7.18
CA GLN A 136 11.42 -2.46 -6.05
C GLN A 136 12.88 -2.76 -6.39
N ARG A 137 13.13 -3.92 -7.00
CA ARG A 137 14.46 -4.38 -7.40
C ARG A 137 15.05 -3.48 -8.48
N MET A 138 14.26 -3.15 -9.50
CA MET A 138 14.67 -2.28 -10.59
C MET A 138 15.02 -0.89 -10.09
N VAL A 139 14.15 -0.26 -9.30
CA VAL A 139 14.38 1.08 -8.75
C VAL A 139 15.65 1.08 -7.89
N ALA A 140 15.85 0.05 -7.05
CA ALA A 140 17.06 -0.07 -6.25
C ALA A 140 18.32 -0.26 -7.10
N HIS A 141 18.25 -1.01 -8.20
CA HIS A 141 19.39 -1.29 -9.07
C HIS A 141 19.77 -0.09 -9.96
N ARG A 142 18.78 0.64 -10.45
CA ARG A 142 18.95 1.73 -11.43
C ARG A 142 19.02 3.12 -10.82
N THR A 143 18.76 3.27 -9.52
CA THR A 143 18.99 4.54 -8.82
C THR A 143 20.49 4.78 -8.67
N VAL A 144 20.98 5.85 -9.28
CA VAL A 144 22.36 6.33 -9.16
C VAL A 144 22.41 7.67 -8.45
N ILE A 145 23.58 8.04 -7.94
CA ILE A 145 23.81 9.37 -7.38
C ILE A 145 24.49 10.24 -8.44
N LEU A 146 23.84 11.34 -8.81
CA LEU A 146 24.40 12.39 -9.63
C LEU A 146 24.91 13.52 -8.73
N CYS A 147 25.91 14.26 -9.21
CA CYS A 147 26.45 15.41 -8.51
C CYS A 147 26.31 16.65 -9.41
N ALA A 148 25.67 17.70 -8.91
CA ALA A 148 25.63 19.01 -9.55
C ALA A 148 25.95 20.07 -8.51
N ASP A 149 26.83 21.02 -8.85
CA ASP A 149 27.25 22.12 -7.97
C ASP A 149 27.73 21.66 -6.58
N GLY A 150 28.35 20.46 -6.50
CA GLY A 150 28.83 19.86 -5.26
C GLY A 150 27.73 19.29 -4.36
N GLN A 151 26.50 19.15 -4.87
CA GLN A 151 25.39 18.50 -4.19
C GLN A 151 25.05 17.17 -4.86
N ASP A 152 24.94 16.13 -4.05
CA ASP A 152 24.54 14.80 -4.46
C ASP A 152 23.02 14.66 -4.45
N PHE A 153 22.45 14.10 -5.52
CA PHE A 153 21.04 13.79 -5.60
C PHE A 153 20.80 12.47 -6.35
N PRO A 154 19.80 11.68 -5.92
CA PRO A 154 19.47 10.43 -6.59
C PRO A 154 18.73 10.69 -7.91
N ALA A 155 18.99 9.84 -8.90
CA ALA A 155 18.25 9.81 -10.17
C ALA A 155 18.10 8.37 -10.67
N LEU A 156 17.01 8.08 -11.36
CA LEU A 156 16.75 6.77 -11.97
C LEU A 156 17.30 6.74 -13.40
N LEU A 157 18.20 5.81 -13.70
CA LEU A 157 18.72 5.61 -15.05
C LEU A 157 17.67 4.95 -15.96
N LEU A 158 17.20 5.69 -16.97
CA LEU A 158 16.11 5.25 -17.85
C LEU A 158 16.57 4.38 -19.02
N ASN A 159 17.81 4.56 -19.49
CA ASN A 159 18.32 3.83 -20.64
C ASN A 159 19.81 3.47 -20.48
N GLY A 160 20.23 2.42 -21.20
CA GLY A 160 21.58 1.88 -21.08
C GLY A 160 21.76 0.95 -19.88
N GLU A 161 22.96 0.40 -19.78
CA GLU A 161 23.40 -0.44 -18.66
C GLU A 161 23.86 0.43 -17.49
N VAL A 162 23.62 -0.07 -16.27
CA VAL A 162 24.03 0.55 -15.00
C VAL A 162 25.54 0.46 -14.83
#